data_AF-G0R145-F1
#
_entry.id   AF-G0R145-F1
#
_cell.length_a   1.000
_cell.length_b   1.000
_cell.length_c   1.000
_cell.angle_alpha   90.00
_cell.angle_beta   90.00
_cell.angle_gamma   90.00
#
_symmetry.space_group_name_H-M   'P 1'
#
loop_
_entity.id
_entity.type
_entity.pdbx_description
1 polymer ?
#
loop_
_entity_poly.entity_id
_entity_poly.type
_entity_poly.pdbx_seq_one_letter_code
_entity_poly.pdbx_strand_id
1 'polypeptide(L)'
;MKKSNNNLSQLDQYEMRREIMKQHMNKLLDNNEWYYQQVRGGLVCGFCLRPKRNLIPDYKKGGQSLYQKDFQPFKSNTRVPRVNGDLYNGFYSKQPMELSTINRSDYVPHPIEAQKQHKSKELQKFLPFSDISSYKNTFLDWGSNPVSLVKPPAHPTVIKELPFVGKTTYGDTFKGKPADNDNDRDKIIQMSKKGQFKNPISPDFPFLSQTTNLSTYLPQTVDYKKYNPNIIKGRQVPAFDGQYLTTHKKDYDDKMKDHEFCNKRNCIICGRLM
;
A
#
# COMPACT_ATOMS: atom_id res chain seq x y z
N MET A 1 -4.77 84.73 8.57
CA MET A 1 -5.56 84.68 9.83
C MET A 1 -4.60 84.47 10.99
N LYS A 2 -4.41 85.48 11.85
CA LYS A 2 -3.54 85.39 13.03
C LYS A 2 -4.20 84.46 14.04
N LYS A 3 -3.59 83.30 14.32
CA LYS A 3 -4.02 82.41 15.41
C LYS A 3 -3.63 83.08 16.71
N SER A 4 -4.60 83.66 17.42
CA SER A 4 -4.39 84.14 18.79
C SER A 4 -4.18 82.93 19.69
N ASN A 5 -2.93 82.71 20.12
CA ASN A 5 -2.59 81.69 21.10
C ASN A 5 -3.11 82.13 22.48
N ASN A 6 -4.38 81.84 22.76
CA ASN A 6 -4.92 81.94 24.11
C ASN A 6 -4.42 80.75 24.94
N ASN A 7 -3.18 80.87 25.43
CA ASN A 7 -2.66 80.00 26.47
C ASN A 7 -3.28 80.43 27.81
N LEU A 8 -4.57 80.15 27.99
CA LEU A 8 -5.23 80.31 29.29
C LEU A 8 -4.57 79.35 30.28
N SER A 9 -4.27 79.82 31.50
CA SER A 9 -3.63 78.98 32.51
C SER A 9 -4.51 77.75 32.78
N GLN A 10 -3.90 76.62 33.13
CA GLN A 10 -4.65 75.40 33.42
C GLN A 10 -5.66 75.61 34.58
N LEU A 11 -5.35 76.54 35.48
CA LEU A 11 -6.25 76.96 36.56
C LEU A 11 -7.46 77.73 36.01
N ASP A 12 -7.24 78.65 35.08
CA ASP A 12 -8.30 79.45 34.44
C ASP A 12 -9.27 78.55 33.64
N GLN A 13 -8.73 77.53 32.98
CA GLN A 13 -9.54 76.53 32.26
C GLN A 13 -10.42 75.71 33.21
N TYR A 14 -9.92 75.40 34.40
CA TYR A 14 -10.67 74.68 35.42
C TYR A 14 -11.78 75.54 36.02
N GLU A 15 -11.49 76.79 36.35
CA GLU A 15 -12.49 77.73 36.90
C GLU A 15 -13.61 78.00 35.90
N MET A 16 -13.26 78.27 34.64
CA MET A 16 -14.22 78.44 33.55
C MET A 16 -15.11 77.19 33.39
N ARG A 17 -14.54 75.99 33.46
CA ARG A 17 -15.31 74.73 33.37
C ARG A 17 -16.24 74.56 34.59
N ARG A 18 -15.78 74.94 35.78
CA ARG A 18 -16.57 74.89 37.02
C ARG A 18 -17.77 75.83 36.94
N GLU A 19 -17.59 77.04 36.42
CA GLU A 19 -18.68 78.00 36.23
C GLU A 19 -19.71 77.53 35.20
N ILE A 20 -19.25 77.01 34.06
CA ILE A 20 -20.14 76.44 33.03
C ILE A 20 -20.96 75.29 33.62
N MET A 21 -20.36 74.40 34.43
CA MET A 21 -21.09 73.33 35.09
C MET A 21 -22.10 73.85 36.11
N LYS A 22 -21.76 74.88 36.90
CA LYS A 22 -22.70 75.52 37.83
C LYS A 22 -23.90 76.13 37.11
N GLN A 23 -23.66 76.89 36.04
CA GLN A 23 -24.74 77.48 35.24
C GLN A 23 -25.63 76.41 34.60
N HIS A 24 -25.04 75.33 34.11
CA HIS A 24 -25.79 74.20 33.56
C HIS A 24 -26.65 73.51 34.61
N MET A 25 -26.12 73.28 35.81
CA MET A 25 -26.87 72.68 36.92
C MET A 25 -28.03 73.55 37.36
N ASN A 26 -27.82 74.87 37.48
CA ASN A 26 -28.90 75.79 37.81
C ASN A 26 -30.00 75.76 36.74
N LYS A 27 -29.63 75.79 35.45
CA LYS A 27 -30.59 75.70 34.36
C LYS A 27 -31.38 74.37 34.36
N LEU A 28 -30.75 73.26 34.74
CA LEU A 28 -31.43 71.97 34.90
C LEU A 28 -32.44 71.99 36.05
N LEU A 29 -32.08 72.62 37.16
CA LEU A 29 -32.97 72.78 38.32
C LEU A 29 -34.18 73.65 37.97
N ASP A 30 -33.95 74.78 37.28
CA ASP A 30 -35.00 75.72 36.85
C ASP A 30 -35.94 75.06 35.83
N ASN A 31 -35.38 74.38 34.83
CA ASN A 31 -36.18 73.73 33.78
C ASN A 31 -37.01 72.55 34.29
N ASN A 32 -36.63 71.95 35.43
CA ASN A 32 -37.31 70.81 36.03
C ASN A 32 -37.86 71.15 37.42
N GLU A 33 -38.21 72.40 37.68
CA GLU A 33 -38.65 72.86 39.00
C GLU A 33 -39.82 72.02 39.54
N TRP A 34 -40.81 71.71 38.68
CA TRP A 34 -41.98 70.91 39.03
C TRP A 34 -41.62 69.49 39.51
N TYR A 35 -40.62 68.87 38.90
CA TYR A 35 -40.13 67.55 39.32
C TYR A 35 -39.53 67.61 40.73
N TYR A 36 -38.72 68.63 41.02
CA TYR A 36 -38.11 68.79 42.34
C TYR A 36 -39.13 69.19 43.42
N GLN A 37 -40.18 69.94 43.08
CA GLN A 37 -41.30 70.23 43.99
C GLN A 37 -42.08 68.96 44.36
N GLN A 38 -42.29 68.03 43.43
CA GLN A 38 -42.88 66.72 43.73
C GLN A 38 -41.99 65.88 44.66
N VAL A 39 -40.68 65.83 44.40
CA VAL A 39 -39.72 65.07 45.24
C VAL A 39 -39.63 65.66 46.66
N ARG A 40 -39.85 66.97 46.83
CA ARG A 40 -39.90 67.64 48.15
C ARG A 40 -41.18 67.38 48.95
N GLY A 41 -42.11 66.55 48.46
CA GLY A 41 -43.27 66.09 49.24
C GLY A 41 -44.58 66.85 48.97
N GLY A 42 -44.67 67.64 47.91
CA GLY A 42 -45.94 68.25 47.49
C GLY A 42 -46.87 67.24 46.82
N LEU A 43 -47.96 66.86 47.50
CA LEU A 43 -49.12 66.10 47.01
C LEU A 43 -48.81 64.69 46.44
N VAL A 44 -48.61 63.73 47.35
CA VAL A 44 -48.60 62.29 47.00
C VAL A 44 -50.02 61.73 47.14
N CYS A 45 -50.76 61.64 46.04
CA CYS A 45 -51.93 60.75 45.95
C CYS A 45 -51.44 59.33 45.65
N GLY A 46 -51.67 58.39 46.58
CA GLY A 46 -51.10 57.03 46.56
C GLY A 46 -51.47 56.12 45.39
N PHE A 47 -52.38 56.53 44.49
CA PHE A 47 -52.79 55.74 43.31
C PHE A 47 -52.31 56.29 41.96
N CYS A 48 -51.63 57.45 41.95
CA CYS A 48 -51.06 58.05 40.74
C CYS A 48 -49.52 57.94 40.72
N LEU A 49 -48.99 56.72 40.84
CA LEU A 49 -47.54 56.43 40.74
C LEU A 49 -47.02 56.46 39.30
N ARG A 50 -47.31 57.53 38.55
CA ARG A 50 -46.64 57.81 37.28
C ARG A 50 -46.28 59.28 37.17
N PRO A 51 -45.12 59.71 37.68
CA PRO A 51 -44.45 60.90 37.15
C PRO A 51 -43.91 60.55 35.75
N LYS A 52 -44.81 60.29 34.81
CA LYS A 52 -44.47 60.14 33.39
C LYS A 52 -45.07 61.32 32.66
N ARG A 53 -44.39 62.46 32.76
CA ARG A 53 -44.39 63.51 31.73
C ARG A 53 -43.23 64.46 31.99
N ASN A 54 -42.25 64.37 31.09
CA ASN A 54 -41.37 65.45 30.68
C ASN A 54 -40.31 65.90 31.68
N LEU A 55 -39.54 64.97 32.25
CA LEU A 55 -38.12 65.32 32.44
C LEU A 55 -37.60 65.60 31.02
N ILE A 56 -37.12 66.81 30.77
CA ILE A 56 -36.35 67.07 29.55
C ILE A 56 -34.92 66.65 29.93
N PRO A 57 -34.47 65.44 29.56
CA PRO A 57 -33.06 65.10 29.74
C PRO A 57 -32.25 66.02 28.84
N ASP A 58 -31.80 67.16 29.38
CA ASP A 58 -30.84 68.04 28.71
C ASP A 58 -29.44 67.43 28.84
N TYR A 59 -29.30 66.18 28.38
CA TYR A 59 -28.01 65.66 28.00
C TYR A 59 -27.65 66.37 26.70
N LYS A 60 -27.12 67.60 26.79
CA LYS A 60 -26.29 68.12 25.71
C LYS A 60 -25.31 67.00 25.37
N LYS A 61 -25.50 66.37 24.19
CA LYS A 61 -24.87 65.12 23.76
C LYS A 61 -23.54 64.95 24.49
N GLY A 62 -23.50 64.02 25.46
CA GLY A 62 -22.30 63.76 26.25
C GLY A 62 -21.12 63.69 25.29
N GLY A 63 -20.02 64.37 25.64
CA GLY A 63 -18.92 64.64 24.72
C GLY A 63 -18.61 63.40 23.88
N GLN A 64 -18.71 63.55 22.55
CA GLN A 64 -18.47 62.44 21.63
C GLN A 64 -17.15 61.75 22.00
N SER A 65 -17.17 60.43 22.09
CA SER A 65 -15.96 59.67 22.33
C SER A 65 -14.94 59.98 21.23
N LEU A 66 -13.64 59.87 21.53
CA LEU A 66 -12.58 60.01 20.53
C LEU A 66 -12.89 59.16 19.28
N TYR A 67 -13.39 57.94 19.49
CA TYR A 67 -13.84 57.05 18.42
C TYR A 67 -14.93 57.64 17.52
N GLN A 68 -15.96 58.28 18.08
CA GLN A 68 -17.01 58.94 17.29
C GLN A 68 -16.50 60.16 16.51
N LYS A 69 -15.40 60.79 16.96
CA LYS A 69 -14.76 61.89 16.24
C LYS A 69 -13.89 61.39 15.10
N ASP A 70 -13.13 60.32 15.34
CA ASP A 70 -12.13 59.83 14.40
C ASP A 70 -12.74 58.98 13.27
N PHE A 71 -13.81 58.23 13.57
CA PHE A 71 -14.45 57.31 12.63
C PHE A 71 -15.76 57.86 12.09
N GLN A 72 -15.66 58.97 11.36
CA GLN A 72 -16.78 59.49 10.57
C GLN A 72 -16.77 58.90 9.16
N PRO A 73 -17.94 58.68 8.53
CA PRO A 73 -17.99 58.19 7.16
C PRO A 73 -17.39 59.23 6.21
N PHE A 74 -16.15 59.02 5.78
CA PHE A 74 -15.53 59.82 4.74
C PHE A 74 -16.13 59.45 3.39
N LYS A 75 -16.49 60.46 2.58
CA LYS A 75 -16.92 60.23 1.19
C LYS A 75 -15.74 59.63 0.42
N SER A 76 -15.91 58.42 -0.10
CA SER A 76 -14.88 57.80 -0.94
C SER A 76 -14.66 58.64 -2.20
N ASN A 77 -13.40 58.84 -2.57
CA ASN A 77 -13.03 59.65 -3.71
C ASN A 77 -13.41 58.91 -5.01
N THR A 78 -14.57 59.24 -5.59
CA THR A 78 -15.11 58.59 -6.80
C THR A 78 -14.39 58.97 -8.09
N ARG A 79 -13.30 59.75 -8.01
CA ARG A 79 -12.54 60.25 -9.17
C ARG A 79 -11.39 59.35 -9.61
N VAL A 80 -11.34 58.09 -9.18
CA VAL A 80 -10.40 57.13 -9.75
C VAL A 80 -11.02 56.59 -11.03
N PRO A 81 -10.42 56.79 -12.22
CA PRO A 81 -10.94 56.21 -13.46
C PRO A 81 -10.95 54.70 -13.30
N ARG A 82 -12.15 54.12 -13.30
CA ARG A 82 -12.32 52.67 -13.34
C ARG A 82 -11.90 52.22 -14.73
N VAL A 83 -10.91 51.34 -14.81
CA VAL A 83 -10.58 50.66 -16.07
C VAL A 83 -11.83 49.86 -16.46
N ASN A 84 -12.54 50.29 -17.49
CA ASN A 84 -13.67 49.55 -18.02
C ASN A 84 -13.14 48.24 -18.62
N GLY A 85 -13.60 47.10 -18.09
CA GLY A 85 -13.22 45.77 -18.59
C GLY A 85 -13.51 45.57 -20.08
N ASP A 86 -14.38 46.41 -20.65
CA ASP A 86 -14.77 46.37 -22.06
C ASP A 86 -13.64 46.75 -23.04
N LEU A 87 -12.58 47.42 -22.57
CA LEU A 87 -11.40 47.72 -23.40
C LEU A 87 -10.65 46.47 -23.87
N TYR A 88 -10.85 45.32 -23.22
CA TYR A 88 -10.16 44.07 -23.53
C TYR A 88 -11.02 43.04 -24.30
N ASN A 89 -12.28 43.35 -24.62
CA ASN A 89 -13.17 42.42 -25.35
C ASN A 89 -12.77 42.19 -26.83
N GLY A 90 -11.69 42.79 -27.32
CA GLY A 90 -11.24 42.70 -28.71
C GLY A 90 -9.94 41.93 -28.96
N PHE A 91 -9.21 41.52 -27.92
CA PHE A 91 -7.93 40.81 -28.08
C PHE A 91 -8.11 39.30 -28.16
N TYR A 92 -8.98 38.83 -29.06
CA TYR A 92 -8.96 37.44 -29.47
C TYR A 92 -7.98 37.32 -30.64
N SER A 93 -6.80 36.74 -30.40
CA SER A 93 -5.96 36.30 -31.50
C SER A 93 -6.76 35.28 -32.32
N LYS A 94 -7.13 35.64 -33.56
CA LYS A 94 -7.82 34.73 -34.49
C LYS A 94 -6.90 33.62 -35.01
N GLN A 95 -5.66 33.56 -34.54
CA GLN A 95 -4.73 32.52 -34.92
C GLN A 95 -5.13 31.22 -34.21
N PRO A 96 -5.33 30.12 -34.96
CA PRO A 96 -5.58 28.84 -34.34
C PRO A 96 -4.39 28.49 -33.44
N MET A 97 -4.68 28.05 -32.22
CA MET A 97 -3.65 27.57 -31.31
C MET A 97 -3.04 26.30 -31.90
N GLU A 98 -1.70 26.26 -31.98
CA GLU A 98 -1.00 25.03 -32.31
C GLU A 98 -1.10 24.08 -31.10
N LEU A 99 -1.89 23.01 -31.25
CA LEU A 99 -2.16 22.03 -30.19
C LEU A 99 -1.23 20.81 -30.27
N SER A 100 -0.19 20.85 -31.11
CA SER A 100 0.84 19.81 -31.16
C SER A 100 1.83 19.99 -30.01
N THR A 101 2.08 18.90 -29.29
CA THR A 101 3.19 18.83 -28.34
C THR A 101 4.37 18.11 -29.01
N ILE A 102 5.58 18.41 -28.54
CA ILE A 102 6.82 17.72 -28.96
C ILE A 102 6.68 16.20 -28.77
N ASN A 103 5.99 15.77 -27.72
CA ASN A 103 5.72 14.36 -27.47
C ASN A 103 4.84 13.73 -28.57
N ARG A 104 3.86 14.48 -29.10
CA ARG A 104 3.00 13.98 -30.19
C ARG A 104 3.75 13.92 -31.53
N SER A 105 4.71 14.80 -31.77
CA SER A 105 5.55 14.76 -32.99
C SER A 105 6.61 13.67 -32.93
N ASP A 106 7.20 13.44 -31.75
CA ASP A 106 8.40 12.59 -31.62
C ASP A 106 8.06 11.11 -31.45
N TYR A 107 6.89 10.80 -30.87
CA TYR A 107 6.47 9.43 -30.56
C TYR A 107 5.37 8.95 -31.50
N VAL A 108 5.71 8.84 -32.79
CA VAL A 108 4.85 8.23 -33.80
C VAL A 108 5.02 6.71 -33.76
N PRO A 109 3.94 5.90 -33.89
CA PRO A 109 4.09 4.46 -33.97
C PRO A 109 4.97 4.05 -35.15
N HIS A 110 6.17 3.55 -34.85
CA HIS A 110 7.08 3.00 -35.86
C HIS A 110 6.69 1.56 -36.18
N PRO A 111 6.74 1.13 -37.45
CA PRO A 111 6.53 -0.26 -37.81
C PRO A 111 7.62 -1.11 -37.15
N ILE A 112 7.21 -2.18 -36.48
CA ILE A 112 8.15 -3.13 -35.86
C ILE A 112 8.67 -4.04 -36.97
N GLU A 113 9.97 -4.00 -37.22
CA GLU A 113 10.60 -4.95 -38.14
C GLU A 113 10.51 -6.37 -37.57
N ALA A 114 10.00 -7.31 -38.36
CA ALA A 114 9.97 -8.71 -37.97
C ALA A 114 11.42 -9.21 -37.78
N GLN A 115 11.72 -9.68 -36.58
CA GLN A 115 13.02 -10.29 -36.31
C GLN A 115 13.25 -11.46 -37.27
N LYS A 116 14.36 -11.42 -38.00
CA LYS A 116 14.78 -12.55 -38.83
C LYS A 116 15.00 -13.75 -37.91
N GLN A 117 14.11 -14.73 -38.01
CA GLN A 117 14.29 -15.98 -37.31
C GLN A 117 15.57 -16.64 -37.84
N HIS A 118 16.60 -16.68 -36.99
CA HIS A 118 17.78 -17.50 -37.27
C HIS A 118 17.34 -18.96 -37.23
N LYS A 119 17.13 -19.55 -38.40
CA LYS A 119 16.97 -21.00 -38.52
C LYS A 119 18.23 -21.64 -37.94
N SER A 120 18.07 -22.54 -36.97
CA SER A 120 19.21 -23.32 -36.49
C SER A 120 19.79 -24.07 -37.69
N LYS A 121 21.11 -24.13 -37.77
CA LYS A 121 21.77 -24.94 -38.80
C LYS A 121 21.29 -26.37 -38.61
N GLU A 122 20.73 -26.97 -39.66
CA GLU A 122 20.37 -28.38 -39.65
C GLU A 122 21.60 -29.19 -39.24
N LEU A 123 21.46 -30.01 -38.20
CA LEU A 123 22.50 -30.93 -37.77
C LEU A 123 22.77 -31.86 -38.95
N GLN A 124 23.96 -31.73 -39.54
CA GLN A 124 24.40 -32.66 -40.57
C GLN A 124 24.33 -34.06 -39.97
N LYS A 125 23.62 -34.97 -40.64
CA LYS A 125 23.53 -36.37 -40.24
C LYS A 125 24.95 -36.91 -40.20
N PHE A 126 25.45 -37.18 -39.00
CA PHE A 126 26.76 -37.77 -38.80
C PHE A 126 26.86 -39.06 -39.62
N LEU A 127 27.98 -39.24 -40.31
CA LEU A 127 28.28 -40.53 -40.94
C LEU A 127 28.21 -41.64 -39.88
N PRO A 128 27.72 -42.84 -40.23
CA PRO A 128 27.63 -43.93 -39.28
C PRO A 128 29.01 -44.22 -38.68
N PHE A 129 29.08 -44.25 -37.35
CA PHE A 129 30.30 -44.58 -36.62
C PHE A 129 30.68 -46.04 -36.90
N SER A 130 31.89 -46.29 -37.39
CA SER A 130 32.40 -47.65 -37.59
C SER A 130 32.84 -48.23 -36.25
N ASP A 131 31.91 -48.88 -35.55
CA ASP A 131 32.15 -49.52 -34.24
C ASP A 131 32.91 -50.86 -34.35
N ILE A 132 33.95 -50.88 -35.17
CA ILE A 132 34.78 -52.07 -35.40
C ILE A 132 36.14 -51.80 -34.75
N SER A 133 36.32 -52.34 -33.55
CA SER A 133 37.63 -52.37 -32.91
C SER A 133 38.55 -53.37 -33.62
N SER A 134 39.86 -53.14 -33.55
CA SER A 134 40.87 -54.07 -34.09
C SER A 134 40.66 -55.50 -33.57
N TYR A 135 40.31 -55.65 -32.29
CA TYR A 135 40.01 -56.94 -31.67
C TYR A 135 38.83 -57.66 -32.32
N LYS A 136 37.71 -56.95 -32.54
CA LYS A 136 36.51 -57.52 -33.18
C LYS A 136 36.75 -57.91 -34.64
N ASN A 137 37.72 -57.25 -35.30
CA ASN A 137 38.12 -57.56 -36.66
C ASN A 137 39.10 -58.75 -36.74
N THR A 138 40.01 -58.91 -35.78
CA THR A 138 41.05 -59.95 -35.82
C THR A 138 40.61 -61.28 -35.22
N PHE A 139 39.77 -61.26 -34.19
CA PHE A 139 39.32 -62.47 -33.48
C PHE A 139 37.89 -62.82 -33.89
N LEU A 140 37.73 -63.14 -35.17
CA LEU A 140 36.54 -63.80 -35.66
C LEU A 140 36.50 -65.23 -35.11
N ASP A 141 35.31 -65.76 -34.87
CA ASP A 141 35.18 -67.17 -34.52
C ASP A 141 35.44 -68.00 -35.79
N TRP A 142 36.69 -68.41 -35.97
CA TRP A 142 37.16 -69.15 -37.15
C TRP A 142 36.56 -70.57 -37.25
N GLY A 143 35.71 -70.95 -36.29
CA GLY A 143 35.14 -72.28 -36.20
C GLY A 143 36.18 -73.32 -35.78
N SER A 144 35.71 -74.41 -35.18
CA SER A 144 36.56 -75.57 -34.94
C SER A 144 36.53 -76.44 -36.20
N ASN A 145 37.68 -76.62 -36.85
CA ASN A 145 37.79 -77.65 -37.89
C ASN A 145 37.49 -79.01 -37.24
N PRO A 146 36.55 -79.80 -37.77
CA PRO A 146 36.25 -81.11 -37.21
C PRO A 146 37.51 -81.96 -37.31
N VAL A 147 38.15 -82.21 -36.17
CA VAL A 147 39.27 -83.14 -36.10
C VAL A 147 38.70 -84.50 -36.51
N SER A 148 39.10 -84.97 -37.70
CA SER A 148 38.75 -86.32 -38.14
C SER A 148 39.35 -87.30 -37.14
N LEU A 149 38.52 -87.81 -36.23
CA LEU A 149 38.87 -88.94 -35.37
C LEU A 149 38.99 -90.17 -36.28
N VAL A 150 40.15 -90.32 -36.93
CA VAL A 150 40.56 -91.59 -37.51
C VAL A 150 40.88 -92.50 -36.32
N LYS A 151 39.85 -93.20 -35.83
CA LYS A 151 40.07 -94.27 -34.86
C LYS A 151 40.97 -95.30 -35.53
N PRO A 152 42.07 -95.75 -34.90
CA PRO A 152 42.90 -96.80 -35.46
C PRO A 152 42.01 -98.04 -35.73
N PRO A 153 42.23 -98.78 -36.84
CA PRO A 153 41.42 -99.94 -37.18
C PRO A 153 41.44 -100.92 -36.01
N ALA A 154 40.26 -101.29 -35.52
CA ALA A 154 40.13 -102.22 -34.41
C ALA A 154 40.69 -103.58 -34.83
N HIS A 155 41.91 -103.88 -34.39
CA HIS A 155 42.55 -105.17 -34.66
C HIS A 155 41.79 -106.25 -33.87
N PRO A 156 41.14 -107.25 -34.51
CA PRO A 156 40.28 -108.22 -33.84
C PRO A 156 41.07 -109.29 -33.04
N THR A 157 42.38 -109.13 -32.85
CA THR A 157 43.26 -110.13 -32.23
C THR A 157 43.23 -110.12 -30.69
N VAL A 158 42.46 -109.24 -30.05
CA VAL A 158 42.32 -109.21 -28.59
C VAL A 158 41.12 -110.04 -28.15
N ILE A 159 41.38 -111.25 -27.65
CA ILE A 159 40.37 -112.12 -27.04
C ILE A 159 39.90 -111.47 -25.75
N LYS A 160 38.72 -110.83 -25.76
CA LYS A 160 38.16 -110.10 -24.62
C LYS A 160 37.80 -110.98 -23.42
N GLU A 161 37.70 -112.29 -23.64
CA GLU A 161 37.15 -113.24 -22.68
C GLU A 161 38.21 -114.11 -21.99
N LEU A 162 39.49 -113.72 -21.99
CA LEU A 162 40.47 -114.40 -21.14
C LEU A 162 40.37 -113.81 -19.72
N PRO A 163 39.73 -114.49 -18.74
CA PRO A 163 39.70 -113.97 -17.38
C PRO A 163 41.12 -113.95 -16.82
N PHE A 164 41.53 -112.83 -16.24
CA PHE A 164 42.80 -112.72 -15.54
C PHE A 164 42.71 -113.55 -14.24
N VAL A 165 43.40 -114.68 -14.19
CA VAL A 165 43.39 -115.61 -13.03
C VAL A 165 44.41 -115.20 -11.94
N GLY A 166 45.08 -114.05 -12.10
CA GLY A 166 46.06 -113.56 -11.12
C GLY A 166 45.40 -112.93 -9.90
N LYS A 167 45.11 -113.71 -8.86
CA LYS A 167 44.88 -113.16 -7.51
C LYS A 167 46.19 -113.21 -6.74
N THR A 168 46.59 -112.10 -6.14
CA THR A 168 47.75 -112.06 -5.25
C THR A 168 47.33 -112.49 -3.85
N THR A 169 48.18 -113.24 -3.17
CA THR A 169 47.94 -113.69 -1.78
C THR A 169 47.73 -112.51 -0.82
N TYR A 170 48.31 -111.35 -1.12
CA TYR A 170 48.10 -110.12 -0.37
C TYR A 170 46.66 -109.58 -0.49
N GLY A 171 46.10 -109.57 -1.71
CA GLY A 171 44.71 -109.10 -1.94
C GLY A 171 43.65 -109.99 -1.28
N ASP A 172 43.94 -111.28 -1.11
CA ASP A 172 43.04 -112.21 -0.43
C ASP A 172 43.15 -112.11 1.10
N THR A 173 44.33 -111.84 1.65
CA THR A 173 44.56 -111.80 3.10
C THR A 173 44.26 -110.43 3.73
N PHE A 174 44.51 -109.34 3.01
CA PHE A 174 44.40 -107.98 3.55
C PHE A 174 43.19 -107.24 2.97
N LYS A 175 41.99 -107.72 3.30
CA LYS A 175 40.75 -106.97 3.04
C LYS A 175 40.57 -105.96 4.17
N GLY A 176 40.70 -104.68 3.85
CA GLY A 176 40.49 -103.59 4.82
C GLY A 176 39.13 -103.76 5.48
N LYS A 177 39.11 -103.88 6.82
CA LYS A 177 37.86 -103.83 7.56
C LYS A 177 37.29 -102.40 7.42
N PRO A 178 35.99 -102.23 7.15
CA PRO A 178 35.38 -100.91 7.21
C PRO A 178 35.64 -100.33 8.60
N ALA A 179 36.05 -99.07 8.66
CA ALA A 179 36.23 -98.39 9.94
C ALA A 179 34.89 -98.38 10.68
N ASP A 180 34.94 -98.61 12.00
CA ASP A 180 33.73 -98.58 12.81
C ASP A 180 33.05 -97.21 12.70
N ASN A 181 31.72 -97.20 12.54
CA ASN A 181 30.93 -95.98 12.42
C ASN A 181 30.99 -95.20 13.73
N ASP A 182 31.92 -94.24 13.79
CA ASP A 182 32.11 -93.40 14.95
C ASP A 182 31.15 -92.20 14.89
N ASN A 183 30.01 -92.33 15.57
CA ASN A 183 28.91 -91.36 15.52
C ASN A 183 29.33 -89.93 15.89
N ASP A 184 30.43 -89.75 16.62
CA ASP A 184 30.94 -88.43 17.00
C ASP A 184 31.71 -87.75 15.86
N ARG A 185 32.33 -88.52 14.96
CA ARG A 185 32.97 -88.00 13.76
C ARG A 185 31.95 -87.38 12.80
N ASP A 186 30.78 -88.00 12.67
CA ASP A 186 29.71 -87.51 11.80
C ASP A 186 29.03 -86.25 12.36
N LYS A 187 28.95 -86.09 13.69
CA LYS A 187 28.44 -84.86 14.33
C LYS A 187 29.34 -83.66 14.07
N ILE A 188 30.67 -83.83 14.11
CA ILE A 188 31.64 -82.77 13.83
C ILE A 188 31.51 -82.27 12.38
N ILE A 189 31.29 -83.19 11.43
CA ILE A 189 31.10 -82.85 10.01
C ILE A 189 29.77 -82.11 9.78
N GLN A 190 28.73 -82.40 10.57
CA GLN A 190 27.46 -81.67 10.47
C GLN A 190 27.50 -80.27 11.10
N MET A 191 28.24 -80.08 12.19
CA MET A 191 28.38 -78.75 12.82
C MET A 191 29.14 -77.74 11.97
N SER A 192 30.11 -78.20 11.15
CA SER A 192 30.90 -77.32 10.28
C SER A 192 30.17 -76.87 8.99
N LYS A 193 29.09 -77.53 8.60
CA LYS A 193 28.26 -77.11 7.44
C LYS A 193 27.37 -75.89 7.71
N LYS A 194 27.20 -75.48 8.97
CA LYS A 194 26.56 -74.20 9.36
C LYS A 194 27.60 -73.08 9.50
N GLY A 195 28.56 -73.02 8.57
CA GLY A 195 29.60 -72.00 8.54
C GLY A 195 29.01 -70.59 8.48
N GLN A 196 29.25 -69.81 9.53
CA GLN A 196 28.93 -68.39 9.68
C GLN A 196 29.82 -67.48 8.81
N PHE A 197 30.19 -67.90 7.60
CA PHE A 197 30.76 -66.99 6.61
C PHE A 197 29.60 -66.25 5.92
N LYS A 198 28.93 -65.37 6.68
CA LYS A 198 28.16 -64.30 6.07
C LYS A 198 29.17 -63.38 5.40
N ASN A 199 29.03 -63.16 4.09
CA ASN A 199 29.80 -62.15 3.37
C ASN A 199 29.85 -60.85 4.21
N PRO A 200 31.01 -60.20 4.35
CA PRO A 200 31.19 -59.02 5.22
C PRO A 200 30.41 -57.77 4.76
N ILE A 201 29.57 -57.90 3.74
CA ILE A 201 28.71 -56.85 3.21
C ILE A 201 27.35 -57.04 3.86
N SER A 202 27.04 -56.24 4.90
CA SER A 202 25.70 -56.24 5.48
C SER A 202 24.72 -55.76 4.40
N PRO A 203 23.54 -56.39 4.28
CA PRO A 203 22.51 -55.96 3.32
C PRO A 203 21.94 -54.56 3.65
N ASP A 204 22.23 -54.04 4.84
CA ASP A 204 21.73 -52.75 5.33
C ASP A 204 22.74 -51.61 5.23
N PHE A 205 23.92 -51.82 4.62
CA PHE A 205 24.86 -50.72 4.41
C PHE A 205 24.38 -49.85 3.24
N PRO A 206 23.93 -48.59 3.46
CA PRO A 206 23.49 -47.73 2.38
C PRO A 206 24.68 -47.43 1.46
N PHE A 207 24.46 -47.59 0.16
CA PHE A 207 25.48 -47.36 -0.86
C PHE A 207 25.86 -45.85 -0.87
N LEU A 208 27.04 -45.53 -0.34
CA LEU A 208 27.58 -44.18 -0.12
C LEU A 208 28.04 -43.44 -1.39
N SER A 209 27.69 -43.92 -2.60
CA SER A 209 28.22 -43.40 -3.87
C SER A 209 27.40 -42.26 -4.49
N GLN A 210 26.57 -41.57 -3.71
CA GLN A 210 25.88 -40.40 -4.25
C GLN A 210 26.89 -39.28 -4.47
N THR A 211 27.09 -38.92 -5.74
CA THR A 211 27.90 -37.78 -6.12
C THR A 211 27.25 -36.49 -5.63
N THR A 212 28.05 -35.48 -5.29
CA THR A 212 27.57 -34.16 -4.85
C THR A 212 26.62 -33.51 -5.87
N ASN A 213 26.73 -33.88 -7.14
CA ASN A 213 25.89 -33.39 -8.22
C ASN A 213 24.43 -33.86 -8.06
N LEU A 214 24.22 -35.13 -7.68
CA LEU A 214 22.89 -35.71 -7.50
C LEU A 214 22.15 -35.11 -6.29
N SER A 215 22.86 -34.72 -5.23
CA SER A 215 22.24 -34.10 -4.05
C SER A 215 22.01 -32.60 -4.20
N THR A 216 22.82 -31.91 -5.01
CA THR A 216 22.73 -30.44 -5.15
C THR A 216 21.67 -30.01 -6.17
N TYR A 217 21.46 -30.79 -7.23
CA TYR A 217 20.56 -30.43 -8.33
C TYR A 217 19.27 -31.24 -8.31
N LEU A 218 18.53 -31.14 -7.21
CA LEU A 218 17.18 -31.68 -7.14
C LEU A 218 16.20 -30.74 -7.87
N PRO A 219 15.22 -31.28 -8.62
CA PRO A 219 14.20 -30.47 -9.26
C PRO A 219 13.41 -29.71 -8.19
N GLN A 220 13.53 -28.38 -8.19
CA GLN A 220 12.77 -27.51 -7.30
C GLN A 220 11.43 -27.18 -7.96
N THR A 221 10.34 -27.32 -7.21
CA THR A 221 9.04 -26.79 -7.63
C THR A 221 9.08 -25.28 -7.55
N VAL A 222 8.97 -24.61 -8.69
CA VAL A 222 8.84 -23.15 -8.73
C VAL A 222 7.40 -22.75 -8.45
N ASP A 223 7.19 -21.93 -7.43
CA ASP A 223 5.90 -21.31 -7.18
C ASP A 223 5.61 -20.31 -8.29
N TYR A 224 4.72 -20.68 -9.21
CA TYR A 224 4.16 -19.76 -10.19
C TYR A 224 3.26 -18.76 -9.45
N LYS A 225 3.85 -17.66 -8.97
CA LYS A 225 3.08 -16.50 -8.54
C LYS A 225 2.32 -15.98 -9.76
N LYS A 226 1.02 -16.28 -9.83
CA LYS A 226 0.12 -15.67 -10.80
C LYS A 226 0.30 -14.15 -10.66
N TYR A 227 0.80 -13.51 -11.71
CA TYR A 227 0.82 -12.07 -11.80
C TYR A 227 -0.63 -11.62 -11.74
N ASN A 228 -1.08 -11.18 -10.56
CA ASN A 228 -2.26 -10.36 -10.46
C ASN A 228 -1.80 -8.99 -10.95
N PRO A 229 -2.17 -8.54 -12.16
CA PRO A 229 -2.07 -7.13 -12.45
C PRO A 229 -2.85 -6.47 -11.32
N ASN A 230 -2.18 -5.70 -10.48
CA ASN A 230 -2.85 -4.90 -9.48
C ASN A 230 -3.91 -4.12 -10.26
N ILE A 231 -5.18 -4.51 -10.12
CA ILE A 231 -6.29 -3.68 -10.50
C ILE A 231 -6.07 -2.47 -9.61
N ILE A 232 -5.46 -1.43 -10.19
CA ILE A 232 -5.38 -0.11 -9.59
C ILE A 232 -6.84 0.28 -9.50
N LYS A 233 -7.49 -0.08 -8.39
CA LYS A 233 -8.77 0.49 -8.00
C LYS A 233 -8.49 1.97 -8.05
N GLY A 234 -9.03 2.64 -9.08
CA GLY A 234 -8.71 4.03 -9.37
C GLY A 234 -8.76 4.78 -8.05
N ARG A 235 -7.65 5.41 -7.67
CA ARG A 235 -7.61 6.21 -6.44
C ARG A 235 -8.83 7.11 -6.51
N GLN A 236 -9.80 6.89 -5.62
CA GLN A 236 -10.87 7.86 -5.46
C GLN A 236 -10.14 9.13 -5.06
N VAL A 237 -10.11 10.11 -5.98
CA VAL A 237 -9.61 11.43 -5.66
C VAL A 237 -10.39 11.85 -4.42
N PRO A 238 -9.75 12.18 -3.30
CA PRO A 238 -10.49 12.58 -2.11
C PRO A 238 -11.41 13.70 -2.56
N ALA A 239 -12.72 13.47 -2.46
CA ALA A 239 -13.70 14.51 -2.76
C ALA A 239 -13.41 15.60 -1.74
N PHE A 240 -12.72 16.65 -2.17
CA PHE A 240 -12.46 17.79 -1.32
C PHE A 240 -13.84 18.41 -1.06
N ASP A 241 -14.27 18.39 0.20
CA ASP A 241 -15.63 18.77 0.63
C ASP A 241 -15.98 20.24 0.33
N GLY A 242 -15.04 21.00 -0.23
CA GLY A 242 -15.23 22.36 -0.73
C GLY A 242 -15.16 22.53 -2.24
N GLN A 243 -15.00 21.47 -3.05
CA GLN A 243 -14.79 21.60 -4.50
C GLN A 243 -15.99 22.23 -5.23
N TYR A 244 -17.19 22.16 -4.65
CA TYR A 244 -18.41 22.81 -5.16
C TYR A 244 -18.92 23.95 -4.28
N LEU A 245 -18.17 24.35 -3.24
CA LEU A 245 -18.49 25.53 -2.43
C LEU A 245 -17.88 26.76 -3.09
N THR A 246 -18.62 27.38 -4.00
CA THR A 246 -18.26 28.70 -4.54
C THR A 246 -18.33 29.74 -3.43
N THR A 247 -17.49 30.78 -3.49
CA THR A 247 -17.52 31.91 -2.56
C THR A 247 -18.92 32.54 -2.49
N HIS A 248 -19.62 32.57 -3.62
CA HIS A 248 -21.01 33.01 -3.72
C HIS A 248 -21.98 32.23 -2.81
N LYS A 249 -21.78 30.93 -2.57
CA LYS A 249 -22.67 30.19 -1.68
C LYS A 249 -22.40 30.48 -0.20
N LYS A 250 -21.16 30.85 0.16
CA LYS A 250 -20.80 31.27 1.53
C LYS A 250 -21.24 32.71 1.83
N ASP A 251 -21.26 33.57 0.82
CA ASP A 251 -21.56 35.00 1.02
C ASP A 251 -23.07 35.30 1.04
N TYR A 252 -23.90 34.38 0.54
CA TYR A 252 -25.34 34.54 0.40
C TYR A 252 -26.12 33.44 1.15
N ASP A 253 -25.78 33.22 2.42
CA ASP A 253 -26.71 32.54 3.31
C ASP A 253 -27.95 33.42 3.47
N ASP A 254 -29.13 32.85 3.21
CA ASP A 254 -30.41 33.52 3.40
C ASP A 254 -30.52 33.97 4.86
N LYS A 255 -30.23 35.26 5.08
CA LYS A 255 -30.53 35.93 6.34
C LYS A 255 -32.04 36.06 6.44
N MET A 256 -32.70 34.95 6.76
CA MET A 256 -34.07 34.95 7.24
C MET A 256 -34.10 35.98 8.36
N LYS A 257 -34.82 37.07 8.12
CA LYS A 257 -35.07 38.09 9.13
C LYS A 257 -35.80 37.39 10.26
N ASP A 258 -35.16 37.30 11.42
CA ASP A 258 -35.83 37.03 12.68
C ASP A 258 -36.79 38.19 12.98
N HIS A 259 -37.87 38.28 12.22
CA HIS A 259 -39.09 38.89 12.69
C HIS A 259 -39.76 37.84 13.57
N GLU A 260 -39.28 37.77 14.81
CA GLU A 260 -40.02 37.17 15.91
C GLU A 260 -41.44 37.75 15.90
N PHE A 261 -42.36 36.92 15.43
CA PHE A 261 -43.78 37.10 15.63
C PHE A 261 -44.01 37.21 17.14
N CYS A 262 -44.27 38.43 17.63
CA CYS A 262 -44.95 38.63 18.90
C CYS A 262 -46.31 37.91 18.78
N ASN A 263 -46.37 36.72 19.36
CA ASN A 263 -47.55 35.86 19.36
C ASN A 263 -48.68 36.60 20.10
N LYS A 264 -49.58 37.24 19.34
CA LYS A 264 -50.75 38.01 19.82
C LYS A 264 -51.77 37.20 20.63
N ARG A 265 -51.48 35.96 21.01
CA ARG A 265 -52.42 35.08 21.73
C ARG A 265 -52.19 35.00 23.24
N ASN A 266 -51.07 35.50 23.79
CA ASN A 266 -50.81 35.48 25.24
C ASN A 266 -50.41 36.83 25.84
N CYS A 267 -50.82 37.95 25.24
CA CYS A 267 -50.70 39.26 25.89
C CYS A 267 -51.94 39.53 26.76
N ILE A 268 -51.84 39.23 28.06
CA ILE A 268 -52.88 39.45 29.09
C ILE A 268 -53.25 40.95 29.24
N ILE A 269 -52.46 41.86 28.67
CA ILE A 269 -52.64 43.32 28.82
C ILE A 269 -53.52 43.93 27.72
N CYS A 270 -53.80 43.21 26.62
CA CYS A 270 -54.78 43.63 25.62
C CYS A 270 -56.16 42.97 25.86
N GLY A 271 -56.54 42.84 27.14
CA GLY A 271 -57.87 42.40 27.55
C GLY A 271 -58.93 43.37 27.03
N ARG A 272 -59.53 43.00 25.89
CA ARG A 272 -60.79 43.55 25.42
C ARG A 272 -61.81 42.41 25.41
N LEU A 273 -62.60 42.36 26.49
CA LEU A 273 -63.88 41.69 26.70
C LEU A 273 -64.42 42.40 27.96
N MET A 274 -65.44 43.25 27.97
CA MET A 274 -66.46 43.68 26.99
C MET A 274 -66.41 45.20 26.80
#